data_AF-A0A524I5N5-F1
#
_entry.id   AF-A0A524I5N5-F1
#
_cell.length_a   1.000
_cell.length_b   1.000
_cell.length_c   1.000
_cell.angle_alpha   90.00
_cell.angle_beta   90.00
_cell.angle_gamma   90.00
#
_symmetry.space_group_name_H-M   'P 1'
#
loop_
_entity.id
_entity.type
_entity.pdbx_description
1 polymer ?
#
loop_
_entity_poly.entity_id
_entity_poly.type
_entity_poly.pdbx_seq_one_letter_code
_entity_poly.pdbx_strand_id
1 'polypeptide(L)'
;MTGDLKRKVVAKCHDLGVDMIGFASADAWEHPPFEPWPPEAFRPKAIFPGCRTVIVLGLPVTLPILETSPSIWYQELYKNLNAQLDERAYQLSEFLNKEGHASAYVHRDGYGSVELLLD
;
A
#
# COMPACT_ATOMS: atom_id res chain seq x y z
N MET A 1 16.25 -0.15 18.77
CA MET A 1 16.11 0.82 17.66
C MET A 1 15.05 0.41 16.63
N THR A 2 15.15 -0.73 15.93
CA THR A 2 14.15 -1.12 14.90
C THR A 2 12.74 -1.39 15.45
N GLY A 3 12.64 -1.92 16.67
CA GLY A 3 11.37 -2.17 17.33
C GLY A 3 10.60 -0.90 17.71
N ASP A 4 11.29 0.22 17.93
CA ASP A 4 10.65 1.49 18.32
C ASP A 4 9.97 2.14 17.12
N LEU A 5 10.65 2.19 15.97
CA LEU A 5 10.08 2.74 14.73
C LEU A 5 8.86 1.93 14.28
N LYS A 6 8.94 0.59 14.30
CA LYS A 6 7.80 -0.26 13.94
C LYS A 6 6.58 0.03 14.81
N ARG A 7 6.76 0.22 16.13
CA ARG A 7 5.68 0.59 17.05
C ARG A 7 5.10 1.97 16.73
N LYS A 8 5.93 2.96 16.44
CA LYS A 8 5.47 4.30 16.02
C LYS A 8 4.64 4.24 14.74
N VAL A 9 5.09 3.46 13.75
CA VAL A 9 4.34 3.27 12.49
C VAL A 9 2.98 2.63 12.76
N VAL A 10 2.95 1.55 13.56
CA VAL A 10 1.69 0.86 13.89
C VAL A 10 0.73 1.80 14.63
N ALA A 11 1.23 2.53 15.63
CA ALA A 11 0.42 3.53 16.35
C ALA A 11 -0.12 4.60 15.38
N LYS A 12 0.74 5.13 14.50
CA LYS A 12 0.31 6.11 13.50
C LYS A 12 -0.77 5.54 12.57
N CYS A 13 -0.64 4.30 12.11
CA CYS A 13 -1.65 3.66 11.28
C CYS A 13 -2.99 3.50 12.00
N HIS A 14 -2.99 3.10 13.29
CA HIS A 14 -4.22 3.04 14.08
C HIS A 14 -4.86 4.42 14.27
N ASP A 15 -4.07 5.47 14.50
CA ASP A 15 -4.57 6.85 14.55
C ASP A 15 -5.21 7.29 13.22
N LEU A 16 -4.75 6.73 12.10
CA LEU A 16 -5.31 6.93 10.76
C LEU A 16 -6.49 5.99 10.43
N GLY A 17 -6.91 5.14 11.39
CA GLY A 17 -7.98 4.16 11.20
C GLY A 17 -7.60 3.00 10.28
N VAL A 18 -6.32 2.61 10.25
CA VAL A 18 -5.83 1.42 9.54
C VAL A 18 -5.41 0.35 10.54
N ASP A 19 -6.18 -0.74 10.59
CA ASP A 19 -5.87 -1.87 11.48
C ASP A 19 -5.07 -2.98 10.78
N MET A 20 -5.17 -3.07 9.44
CA MET A 20 -4.45 -4.08 8.66
C MET A 20 -3.14 -3.49 8.13
N ILE A 21 -2.03 -3.89 8.75
CA ILE A 21 -0.69 -3.36 8.46
C ILE A 21 0.29 -4.52 8.28
N GLY A 22 0.98 -4.55 7.15
CA GLY A 22 2.02 -5.54 6.83
C GLY A 22 3.39 -4.89 6.68
N PHE A 23 4.44 -5.67 6.93
CA PHE A 23 5.82 -5.25 6.71
C PHE A 23 6.58 -6.37 5.99
N ALA A 24 7.31 -6.03 4.93
CA ALA A 24 8.17 -6.96 4.21
C ALA A 24 9.55 -6.34 3.96
N SER A 25 10.60 -7.16 3.95
CA SER A 25 11.92 -6.70 3.46
C SER A 25 11.84 -6.46 1.95
N ALA A 26 12.48 -5.40 1.48
CA ALA A 26 12.68 -5.19 0.04
C ALA A 26 13.51 -6.31 -0.59
N ASP A 27 14.36 -6.99 0.19
CA ASP A 27 15.17 -8.14 -0.27
C ASP A 27 14.33 -9.37 -0.58
N ALA A 28 13.12 -9.49 -0.01
CA ALA A 28 12.24 -10.64 -0.26
C ALA A 28 11.84 -10.75 -1.74
N TRP A 29 11.91 -9.65 -2.48
CA TRP A 29 11.61 -9.61 -3.91
C TRP A 29 12.72 -10.17 -4.80
N GLU A 30 13.94 -10.38 -4.27
CA GLU A 30 15.05 -11.01 -5.00
C GLU A 30 14.98 -12.54 -4.99
N HIS A 31 14.13 -13.11 -4.13
CA HIS A 31 13.92 -14.54 -3.97
C HIS A 31 12.44 -14.87 -4.13
N PRO A 32 11.94 -14.95 -5.38
CA PRO A 32 10.53 -15.09 -5.65
C PRO A 32 9.98 -16.41 -5.08
N PRO A 33 8.87 -16.38 -4.31
CA PRO A 33 8.21 -17.58 -3.81
C PRO A 33 7.45 -18.35 -4.89
N PHE A 34 7.18 -17.74 -6.06
CA PHE A 34 6.48 -18.35 -7.18
C PHE A 34 6.82 -17.65 -8.50
N GLU A 35 6.48 -18.30 -9.62
CA GLU A 35 6.57 -17.74 -10.97
C GLU A 35 5.19 -17.74 -11.64
N PRO A 36 4.85 -16.72 -12.46
CA PRO A 36 5.68 -15.57 -12.80
C PRO A 36 5.80 -14.57 -11.63
N TRP A 37 6.97 -13.95 -11.52
CA TRP A 37 7.23 -12.88 -10.55
C TRP A 37 7.29 -11.49 -11.22
N PRO A 38 6.95 -10.39 -10.52
CA PRO A 38 7.03 -9.06 -11.11
C PRO A 38 8.43 -8.70 -11.65
N PRO A 39 8.49 -8.08 -12.85
CA PRO A 39 9.74 -7.62 -13.47
C PRO A 39 10.56 -6.75 -12.53
N GLU A 40 11.89 -6.80 -12.66
CA GLU A 40 12.83 -6.09 -11.78
C GLU A 40 12.54 -4.58 -11.67
N ALA A 41 12.17 -3.95 -12.79
CA ALA A 41 11.82 -2.53 -12.84
C ALA A 41 10.64 -2.13 -11.93
N PHE A 42 9.78 -3.09 -11.55
CA PHE A 42 8.62 -2.87 -10.70
C PHE A 42 8.83 -3.37 -9.26
N ARG A 43 10.07 -3.76 -8.89
CA ARG A 43 10.41 -4.19 -7.53
C ARG A 43 10.77 -2.98 -6.65
N PRO A 44 10.64 -3.11 -5.31
CA PRO A 44 10.80 -1.96 -4.40
C PRO A 44 12.13 -1.21 -4.53
N LYS A 45 13.25 -1.91 -4.74
CA LYS A 45 14.58 -1.27 -4.87
C LYS A 45 14.78 -0.54 -6.19
N ALA A 46 14.09 -0.96 -7.25
CA ALA A 46 14.12 -0.27 -8.54
C ALA A 46 13.23 0.98 -8.50
N ILE A 47 12.05 0.88 -7.87
CA ILE A 47 11.11 2.01 -7.69
C ILE A 47 11.71 3.08 -6.77
N PHE A 48 12.30 2.67 -5.65
CA PHE A 48 12.91 3.57 -4.67
C PHE A 48 14.30 3.07 -4.28
N PRO A 49 15.37 3.59 -4.92
CA PRO A 49 16.74 3.19 -4.64
C PRO A 49 17.09 3.31 -3.15
N GLY A 50 17.59 2.22 -2.57
CA GLY A 50 17.90 2.13 -1.14
C GLY A 50 16.72 1.71 -0.25
N CYS A 51 15.57 1.35 -0.83
CA CYS A 51 14.44 0.78 -0.10
C CYS A 51 14.87 -0.46 0.70
N ARG A 52 14.48 -0.50 1.99
CA ARG A 52 14.73 -1.63 2.90
C ARG A 52 13.47 -2.34 3.34
N THR A 53 12.37 -1.60 3.45
CA THR A 53 11.11 -2.09 4.01
C THR A 53 9.96 -1.61 3.14
N VAL A 54 9.07 -2.53 2.78
CA VAL A 54 7.76 -2.24 2.21
C VAL A 54 6.74 -2.32 3.33
N ILE A 55 5.91 -1.28 3.46
CA ILE A 55 4.79 -1.23 4.41
C ILE A 55 3.51 -1.34 3.59
N VAL A 56 2.62 -2.26 3.97
CA VAL A 56 1.34 -2.52 3.27
C VAL A 56 0.20 -2.12 4.19
N LEU A 57 -0.77 -1.37 3.65
CA LEU A 57 -1.97 -0.93 4.36
C LEU A 57 -3.20 -1.58 3.72
N GLY A 58 -4.18 -1.94 4.54
CA GLY A 58 -5.46 -2.49 4.08
C GLY A 58 -6.65 -1.79 4.73
N LEU A 59 -7.66 -1.46 3.92
CA LEU A 59 -8.98 -1.03 4.37
C LEU A 59 -10.02 -2.10 4.01
N PRO A 60 -10.94 -2.45 4.94
CA PRO A 60 -11.95 -3.46 4.68
C PRO A 60 -13.04 -2.93 3.73
N VAL A 61 -13.42 -3.74 2.75
CA VAL A 61 -14.66 -3.54 1.99
C VAL A 61 -15.81 -4.09 2.82
N THR A 62 -16.89 -3.32 2.97
CA THR A 62 -18.06 -3.77 3.73
C THR A 62 -18.83 -4.84 2.95
N LEU A 63 -19.05 -6.00 3.57
CA LEU A 63 -19.76 -7.12 2.94
C LEU A 63 -21.12 -6.73 2.37
N PRO A 64 -21.99 -5.97 3.07
CA PRO A 64 -23.30 -5.62 2.52
C PRO A 64 -23.26 -4.82 1.22
N ILE A 65 -22.23 -3.98 1.01
CA ILE A 65 -22.08 -3.22 -0.24
C ILE A 65 -21.40 -4.10 -1.31
N LEU A 66 -20.42 -4.92 -0.92
CA LEU A 66 -19.76 -5.86 -1.83
C LEU A 66 -20.76 -6.82 -2.50
N GLU A 67 -21.72 -7.33 -1.75
CA GLU A 67 -22.76 -8.26 -2.24
C GLU A 67 -23.71 -7.63 -3.27
N THR A 68 -23.70 -6.30 -3.42
CA THR A 68 -24.47 -5.61 -4.46
C THR A 68 -23.77 -5.58 -5.81
N SER A 69 -22.55 -6.12 -5.93
CA SER A 69 -21.80 -6.11 -7.19
C SER A 69 -22.51 -6.93 -8.29
N PRO A 70 -22.65 -6.40 -9.52
CA PRO A 70 -22.28 -5.05 -9.96
C PRO A 70 -23.35 -4.01 -9.60
N SER A 71 -22.97 -2.93 -8.89
CA SER A 71 -23.87 -1.79 -8.63
C SER A 71 -23.10 -0.47 -8.49
N ILE A 72 -23.84 0.64 -8.55
CA ILE A 72 -23.33 1.98 -8.21
C ILE A 72 -22.83 2.03 -6.75
N TRP A 73 -23.49 1.32 -5.82
CA TRP A 73 -23.09 1.30 -4.42
C TRP A 73 -21.69 0.69 -4.25
N TYR A 74 -21.44 -0.43 -4.92
CA TYR A 74 -20.12 -1.06 -4.95
C TYR A 74 -19.07 -0.15 -5.61
N GLN A 75 -19.39 0.43 -6.78
CA GLN A 75 -18.46 1.31 -7.49
C GLN A 75 -18.04 2.54 -6.67
N GLU A 76 -19.00 3.19 -6.00
CA GLU A 76 -18.71 4.37 -5.19
C GLU A 76 -17.94 4.02 -3.91
N LEU A 77 -18.27 2.90 -3.25
CA LEU A 77 -17.47 2.42 -2.12
C LEU A 77 -16.03 2.14 -2.54
N TYR A 78 -15.84 1.47 -3.67
CA TYR A 78 -14.52 1.12 -4.18
C TYR A 78 -13.66 2.36 -4.45
N LYS A 79 -14.20 3.35 -5.18
CA LYS A 79 -13.51 4.63 -5.43
C LYS A 79 -13.15 5.33 -4.13
N ASN A 80 -14.10 5.39 -3.20
CA ASN A 80 -13.89 6.05 -1.91
C ASN A 80 -12.80 5.36 -1.08
N LEU A 81 -12.82 4.02 -0.99
CA LEU A 81 -11.80 3.27 -0.27
C LEU A 81 -10.41 3.41 -0.89
N ASN A 82 -10.29 3.44 -2.22
CA ASN A 82 -9.00 3.67 -2.88
C ASN A 82 -8.44 5.05 -2.59
N ALA A 83 -9.26 6.10 -2.67
CA ALA A 83 -8.85 7.46 -2.30
C ALA A 83 -8.41 7.54 -0.83
N GLN A 84 -9.16 6.87 0.05
CA GLN A 84 -8.85 6.76 1.47
C GLN A 84 -7.54 6.00 1.76
N LEU A 85 -7.23 4.96 0.99
CA LEU A 85 -5.95 4.24 1.07
C LEU A 85 -4.79 5.15 0.67
N ASP A 86 -4.92 5.86 -0.45
CA ASP A 86 -3.89 6.76 -0.96
C ASP A 86 -3.61 7.92 0.02
N GLU A 87 -4.67 8.52 0.58
CA GLU A 87 -4.54 9.57 1.59
C GLU A 87 -3.77 9.09 2.83
N ARG A 88 -4.10 7.89 3.35
CA ARG A 88 -3.45 7.33 4.54
C ARG A 88 -2.01 6.93 4.26
N ALA A 89 -1.73 6.38 3.07
CA ALA A 89 -0.37 6.06 2.64
C ALA A 89 0.49 7.31 2.52
N TYR A 90 -0.05 8.40 1.95
CA TYR A 90 0.59 9.71 1.93
C TYR A 90 0.88 10.22 3.34
N GLN A 91 -0.12 10.23 4.23
CA GLN A 91 0.04 10.71 5.61
C GLN A 91 1.09 9.92 6.40
N LEU A 92 1.16 8.60 6.18
CA LEU A 92 2.21 7.77 6.77
C LEU A 92 3.60 8.09 6.20
N SER A 93 3.69 8.28 4.88
CA SER A 93 4.95 8.66 4.23
C SER A 93 5.44 10.02 4.74
N GLU A 94 4.56 11.00 4.86
CA GLU A 94 4.88 12.32 5.43
C GLU A 94 5.36 12.21 6.88
N PHE A 95 4.71 11.37 7.69
CA PHE A 95 5.14 11.12 9.07
C PHE A 95 6.56 10.55 9.13
N LEU A 96 6.87 9.54 8.31
CA LEU A 96 8.19 8.92 8.26
C LEU A 96 9.27 9.92 7.81
N ASN A 97 9.00 10.70 6.76
CA ASN A 97 9.93 11.72 6.29
C ASN A 97 10.20 12.78 7.38
N LYS A 98 9.19 13.21 8.13
CA LYS A 98 9.35 14.13 9.28
C LYS A 98 10.18 13.55 10.42
N GLU A 99 10.13 12.24 10.63
CA GLU A 99 10.98 11.53 11.59
C GLU A 99 12.40 11.25 11.05
N GLY A 100 12.74 11.71 9.83
CA GLY A 100 14.05 11.52 9.21
C GLY A 100 14.22 10.18 8.48
N HIS A 101 13.12 9.49 8.20
CA HIS A 101 13.11 8.24 7.44
C HIS A 101 12.55 8.50 6.04
N ALA A 102 13.44 8.53 5.05
CA ALA A 102 13.03 8.72 3.66
C ALA A 102 12.02 7.64 3.23
N SER A 103 10.85 8.07 2.76
CA SER A 103 9.79 7.18 2.30
C SER A 103 9.00 7.80 1.16
N ALA A 104 8.40 6.95 0.33
CA ALA A 104 7.42 7.30 -0.67
C ALA A 104 6.26 6.31 -0.58
N TYR A 105 5.07 6.72 -1.03
CA TYR A 105 3.94 5.82 -1.20
C TYR A 105 3.68 5.57 -2.68
N VAL A 106 3.12 4.40 -2.98
CA VAL A 106 2.65 4.03 -4.31
C VAL A 106 1.14 4.09 -4.27
N HIS A 107 0.53 4.78 -5.24
CA HIS A 107 -0.91 4.87 -5.35
C HIS A 107 -1.53 3.51 -5.61
N ARG A 108 -2.72 3.26 -5.06
CA ARG A 108 -3.48 2.05 -5.35
C ARG A 108 -3.73 1.93 -6.85
N ASP A 109 -4.22 3.01 -7.46
CA ASP A 109 -4.53 3.08 -8.89
C ASP A 109 -3.40 3.78 -9.67
N GLY A 110 -2.22 3.15 -9.68
CA GLY A 110 -1.07 3.60 -10.49
C GLY A 110 -1.17 3.25 -11.99
N TYR A 111 -2.15 2.43 -12.36
CA TYR A 111 -2.42 2.04 -13.74
C TYR A 111 -3.48 3.01 -14.29
N GLY A 112 -3.07 3.94 -15.15
CA GLY A 112 -3.92 5.05 -15.59
C GLY A 112 -5.31 4.64 -16.08
N SER A 113 -5.45 3.45 -16.65
CA SER A 113 -6.74 2.84 -17.00
C SER A 113 -6.64 1.32 -17.02
N VAL A 114 -7.77 0.61 -16.84
CA VAL A 114 -7.82 -0.87 -16.88
C VAL A 114 -7.45 -1.39 -18.26
N GLU A 115 -7.67 -0.61 -19.31
CA GLU A 115 -7.29 -0.95 -20.67
C GLU A 115 -5.77 -1.13 -20.81
N LEU A 116 -4.96 -0.44 -19.99
CA LEU A 116 -3.50 -0.63 -19.95
C LEU A 116 -3.07 -1.97 -19.33
N LEU A 117 -4.00 -2.75 -18.78
CA LEU A 117 -3.77 -4.07 -18.19
C LEU A 117 -4.26 -5.21 -19.08
N LEU A 118 -4.82 -4.91 -20.25
CA LEU A 118 -5.37 -5.90 -21.19
C LEU A 118 -4.36 -6.37 -22.25
N ASP A 119 -3.17 -5.75 -22.29
CA ASP A 119 -2.02 -6.14 -23.11
C ASP A 119 -0.98 -6.92 -22.29
#